data_AF-A0A6A4R8W2-F1
#
_entry.id   AF-A0A6A4R8W2-F1
#
_cell.length_a   1.000
_cell.length_b   1.000
_cell.length_c   1.000
_cell.angle_alpha   90.00
_cell.angle_beta   90.00
_cell.angle_gamma   90.00
#
_symmetry.space_group_name_H-M   'P 1'
#
loop_
_entity.id
_entity.type
_entity.pdbx_description
1 polymer ?
#
loop_
_entity_poly.entity_id
_entity_poly.type
_entity_poly.pdbx_seq_one_letter_code
_entity_poly.pdbx_strand_id
1 'polypeptide(L)'
;MTTPQLSTDALDANERRLLDACDELMPETLALTSALVREYSVLGAEAGVLEVMESHLLDMGLPVERVPLPEKGADAEQAPVARGVDRHNL
;
A
#
# COMPACT_ATOMS: atom_id res chain seq x y z
N MET A 1 -21.07 -21.06 2.86
CA MET A 1 -19.94 -20.40 2.18
C MET A 1 -18.69 -20.86 2.89
N THR A 2 -17.85 -21.64 2.20
CA THR A 2 -16.67 -22.28 2.79
C THR A 2 -15.51 -21.33 2.61
N THR A 3 -15.05 -20.72 3.70
CA THR A 3 -13.77 -20.02 3.73
C THR A 3 -12.70 -21.06 3.37
N PRO A 4 -11.76 -20.79 2.44
CA PRO A 4 -10.64 -21.69 2.26
C PRO A 4 -9.77 -21.64 3.53
N GLN A 5 -9.89 -22.66 4.38
CA GLN A 5 -8.84 -22.95 5.36
C GLN A 5 -7.57 -23.27 4.56
N LEU A 6 -6.58 -22.39 4.62
CA LEU A 6 -5.20 -22.76 4.34
C LEU A 6 -4.88 -23.97 5.21
N SER A 7 -4.62 -25.12 4.59
CA SER A 7 -4.31 -26.34 5.32
C SER A 7 -3.13 -26.05 6.26
N THR A 8 -3.41 -26.08 7.55
CA THR A 8 -2.48 -25.78 8.64
C THR A 8 -1.73 -27.04 9.05
N ASP A 9 -1.52 -27.97 8.12
CA ASP A 9 -0.85 -29.23 8.36
C ASP A 9 0.62 -28.96 8.71
N ALA A 10 0.84 -28.84 10.02
CA ALA A 10 2.07 -28.61 10.75
C ALA A 10 2.90 -27.38 10.30
N LEU A 11 2.36 -26.18 10.56
CA LEU A 11 3.20 -24.99 10.59
C LEU A 11 4.32 -25.16 11.62
N ASP A 12 5.54 -24.81 11.24
CA ASP A 12 6.64 -24.77 12.20
C ASP A 12 6.50 -23.57 13.17
N ALA A 13 7.35 -23.53 14.19
CA ALA A 13 7.28 -22.49 15.22
C ALA A 13 7.53 -21.08 14.66
N ASN A 14 8.34 -20.94 13.60
CA ASN A 14 8.62 -19.66 12.98
C ASN A 14 7.43 -19.20 12.12
N GLU A 15 6.84 -20.12 11.36
CA GLU A 15 5.66 -19.83 10.54
C GLU A 15 4.47 -19.45 11.42
N ARG A 16 4.24 -20.16 12.53
CA ARG A 16 3.23 -19.79 13.52
C ARG A 16 3.47 -18.39 14.06
N ARG A 17 4.70 -18.10 14.50
CA ARG A 17 5.07 -16.78 15.04
C ARG A 17 4.84 -15.65 14.02
N LEU A 18 5.12 -15.92 12.74
CA LEU A 18 4.89 -14.94 11.67
C LEU A 18 3.39 -14.66 11.49
N LEU A 19 2.55 -15.70 11.46
CA LEU A 19 1.11 -15.52 11.35
C LEU A 19 0.51 -14.80 12.57
N ASP A 20 0.96 -15.16 13.77
CA ASP A 20 0.51 -14.49 15.00
C ASP A 20 0.86 -12.98 14.95
N ALA A 21 2.06 -12.63 14.48
CA ALA A 21 2.45 -11.24 14.28
C ALA A 21 1.61 -10.53 13.19
N CYS A 22 1.27 -11.22 12.11
CA CYS A 22 0.36 -10.68 11.09
C CYS A 22 -1.04 -10.40 11.65
N ASP A 23 -1.58 -11.30 12.46
CA ASP A 23 -2.88 -11.13 13.09
C ASP A 23 -2.87 -9.96 14.08
N GLU A 24 -1.78 -9.80 14.85
CA GLU A 24 -1.57 -8.67 15.74
C GLU A 24 -1.50 -7.32 14.99
N LEU A 25 -0.83 -7.28 13.82
CA LEU A 25 -0.68 -6.08 12.99
C LEU A 25 -1.90 -5.76 12.11
N MET A 26 -2.84 -6.70 11.97
CA MET A 26 -3.99 -6.55 11.07
C MET A 26 -4.84 -5.30 11.36
N PRO A 27 -5.21 -4.96 12.61
CA PRO A 27 -6.02 -3.78 12.89
C PRO A 27 -5.33 -2.48 12.48
N GLU A 28 -4.04 -2.35 12.76
CA GLU A 28 -3.24 -1.19 12.37
C GLU A 28 -3.09 -1.08 10.85
N THR A 29 -2.83 -2.21 10.20
CA THR A 29 -2.73 -2.29 8.73
C THR A 29 -4.03 -1.85 8.05
N LEU A 30 -5.18 -2.27 8.58
CA LEU A 30 -6.49 -1.83 8.09
C LEU A 30 -6.73 -0.34 8.33
N ALA A 31 -6.32 0.20 9.49
CA ALA A 31 -6.44 1.61 9.79
C ALA A 31 -5.59 2.47 8.84
N LEU A 32 -4.33 2.09 8.61
CA LEU A 32 -3.45 2.72 7.64
C LEU A 32 -4.05 2.67 6.23
N THR A 33 -4.50 1.49 5.80
CA THR A 33 -5.12 1.31 4.48
C THR A 33 -6.34 2.22 4.33
N SER A 34 -7.18 2.33 5.36
CA SER A 34 -8.34 3.22 5.33
C SER A 34 -7.93 4.69 5.23
N ALA A 35 -6.88 5.12 5.94
CA ALA A 35 -6.37 6.48 5.86
C ALA A 35 -5.85 6.79 4.45
N LEU A 36 -5.06 5.90 3.86
CA LEU A 36 -4.54 6.05 2.49
C LEU A 36 -5.66 6.15 1.45
N VAL A 37 -6.69 5.31 1.56
CA VAL A 37 -7.84 5.32 0.62
C VAL A 37 -8.70 6.59 0.75
N ARG A 38 -8.73 7.22 1.93
CA ARG A 38 -9.42 8.52 2.12
C ARG A 38 -8.70 9.66 1.42
N GLU A 39 -7.39 9.55 1.27
CA GLU A 39 -6.59 10.55 0.58
C GLU A 39 -6.65 10.38 -0.94
N TYR A 40 -6.85 11.49 -1.66
CA TYR A 40 -7.01 11.49 -3.11
C TYR A 40 -5.66 11.21 -3.80
N SER A 41 -5.34 9.94 -4.02
CA SER A 41 -4.08 9.47 -4.62
C SER A 41 -4.00 9.63 -6.15
N VAL A 42 -4.57 10.71 -6.71
CA VAL A 42 -4.48 11.01 -8.15
C VAL A 42 -3.23 11.83 -8.43
N LEU A 43 -2.70 11.71 -9.64
CA LEU A 43 -1.50 12.46 -10.07
C LEU A 43 -1.68 13.96 -9.85
N GLY A 44 -0.81 14.56 -9.03
CA GLY A 44 -0.84 15.98 -8.67
C GLY A 44 -1.63 16.30 -7.39
N ALA A 45 -2.22 15.30 -6.75
CA ALA A 45 -2.92 15.42 -5.47
C ALA A 45 -2.38 14.44 -4.39
N GLU A 46 -1.24 13.81 -4.62
CA GLU A 46 -0.69 12.78 -3.71
C GLU A 46 -0.18 13.32 -2.36
N ALA A 47 -0.21 14.64 -2.14
CA ALA A 47 0.34 15.27 -0.93
C ALA A 47 -0.24 14.67 0.36
N GLY A 48 -1.55 14.48 0.44
CA GLY A 48 -2.21 13.90 1.63
C GLY A 48 -1.82 12.44 1.87
N VAL A 49 -1.69 11.64 0.80
CA VAL A 49 -1.23 10.25 0.89
C VAL A 49 0.18 10.18 1.45
N LEU A 50 1.04 11.09 0.99
CA LEU A 50 2.40 11.18 1.50
C LEU A 50 2.41 11.57 2.97
N GLU A 51 1.58 12.54 3.40
CA GLU A 51 1.45 12.91 4.83
C GLU A 51 1.03 11.72 5.70
N VAL A 52 0.08 10.90 5.24
CA VAL A 52 -0.34 9.67 5.94
C VAL A 52 0.82 8.69 6.09
N MET A 53 1.58 8.45 5.01
CA MET A 53 2.73 7.54 5.05
C MET A 53 3.84 8.05 5.96
N GLU A 54 4.14 9.35 5.92
CA GLU A 54 5.17 9.95 6.77
C GLU A 54 4.83 9.84 8.24
N SER A 55 3.59 10.14 8.62
CA SER A 55 3.13 9.99 10.00
C SER A 55 3.30 8.56 10.47
N HIS A 56 2.87 7.58 9.67
CA HIS A 56 2.96 6.17 10.04
C HIS A 56 4.42 5.68 10.17
N LEU A 57 5.32 6.11 9.28
CA LEU A 57 6.75 5.78 9.37
C LEU A 57 7.40 6.40 10.62
N LEU A 58 7.06 7.64 10.94
CA LEU A 58 7.55 8.31 12.16
C LEU A 58 7.03 7.63 13.43
N ASP A 59 5.77 7.19 13.45
CA ASP A 59 5.18 6.46 14.57
C ASP A 59 5.88 5.10 14.82
N MET A 60 6.38 4.46 13.76
CA MET A 60 7.24 3.27 13.85
C MET A 60 8.70 3.59 14.25
N GLY A 61 9.05 4.87 14.43
CA GLY A 61 10.40 5.31 14.75
C GLY A 61 11.37 5.23 13.56
N LEU A 62 10.86 5.15 12.33
CA LEU A 62 11.66 5.13 11.11
C LEU A 62 11.96 6.56 10.65
N PRO A 63 13.16 6.84 10.13
CA PRO A 63 13.49 8.14 9.58
C PRO A 63 12.70 8.38 8.28
N VAL A 64 12.27 9.63 8.09
CA VAL A 64 11.51 10.06 6.92
C VAL A 64 12.21 11.23 6.25
N GLU A 65 12.30 11.19 4.92
CA GLU A 65 12.86 12.25 4.10
C GLU A 65 11.99 12.44 2.84
N ARG A 66 11.55 13.68 2.58
CA ARG A 66 10.91 14.05 1.31
C ARG A 66 11.98 14.23 0.24
N VAL A 67 11.91 13.43 -0.82
CA VAL A 67 12.78 13.59 -1.99
C VAL A 67 11.99 14.29 -3.10
N PRO A 68 12.43 15.46 -3.59
CA PRO A 68 11.77 16.14 -4.70
C PRO A 68 11.90 15.31 -5.98
N LEU A 69 10.80 15.16 -6.71
CA LEU A 69 10.85 14.61 -8.05
C LEU A 69 11.53 15.61 -8.98
N PRO A 70 12.41 15.17 -9.91
CA PRO A 70 12.92 16.06 -10.94
C PRO A 70 11.75 16.63 -11.74
N GLU A 71 11.86 17.89 -12.16
CA GLU A 71 10.89 18.48 -13.08
C GLU A 71 10.74 17.53 -14.28
N LYS A 72 9.49 17.20 -14.64
CA LYS A 72 9.22 16.39 -15.84
C LYS A 72 9.81 17.11 -17.04
N GLY A 73 11.01 16.71 -17.47
CA GLY A 73 11.38 16.82 -18.87
C GLY A 73 10.34 16.06 -19.69
N ALA A 74 9.98 16.57 -20.86
CA ALA A 74 8.95 16.02 -21.75
C ALA A 74 9.21 14.55 -22.20
N ASP A 75 10.32 13.95 -21.76
CA ASP A 75 10.80 12.63 -22.15
C ASP A 75 10.83 11.63 -20.98
N ALA A 76 9.98 11.81 -19.96
CA ALA A 76 9.71 10.73 -19.02
C ALA A 76 8.95 9.63 -19.76
N GLU A 77 9.69 8.76 -20.44
CA GLU A 77 9.24 7.55 -21.10
C GLU A 77 8.36 6.79 -20.10
N GLN A 78 7.05 6.98 -20.24
CA GLN A 78 6.08 6.34 -19.38
C GLN A 78 6.27 4.84 -19.59
N ALA A 79 6.70 4.12 -18.55
CA ALA A 79 6.67 2.67 -18.59
C ALA A 79 5.27 2.25 -19.07
N PRO A 80 5.16 1.39 -20.10
CA PRO A 80 3.89 1.10 -20.73
C PRO A 80 2.96 0.49 -19.69
N VAL A 81 2.07 1.30 -19.13
CA VAL A 81 0.95 0.81 -18.36
C VAL A 81 0.01 0.18 -19.36
N ALA A 82 -0.14 -1.14 -19.30
CA ALA A 82 -1.18 -1.84 -20.03
C ALA A 82 -2.53 -1.32 -19.53
N ARG A 83 -3.01 -0.20 -20.09
CA ARG A 83 -4.37 0.27 -19.88
C ARG A 83 -5.27 -0.80 -20.47
N GLY A 84 -5.93 -1.54 -19.58
CA GLY A 84 -7.02 -2.43 -19.94
C GLY A 84 -8.04 -1.67 -20.76
N VAL A 85 -8.15 -2.08 -22.02
CA VAL A 85 -9.18 -1.85 -23.03
C VAL A 85 -10.30 -0.88 -22.63
N ASP A 86 -10.26 0.29 -23.24
CA ASP A 86 -11.41 1.18 -23.38
C ASP A 86 -12.39 0.62 -24.43
N ARG A 87 -13.63 1.12 -24.39
CA ARG A 87 -14.79 0.92 -25.28
C ARG A 87 -15.89 0.05 -24.68
N HIS A 88 -16.86 0.69 -24.06
CA HIS A 88 -18.22 0.83 -24.62
C HIS A 88 -19.03 1.83 -23.77
N ASN A 89 -19.83 2.65 -24.46
CA ASN A 89 -21.03 3.40 -24.02
C ASN A 89 -20.95 4.90 -24.29
N LEU A 90 -21.15 5.25 -25.57
CA LEU A 90 -22.02 6.37 -25.95
C LEU A 90 -23.29 5.77 -26.56
#